data_AF-A0A7Z0I3W8-F1
#
_entry.id   AF-A0A7Z0I3W8-F1
#
_cell.length_a   1.000
_cell.length_b   1.000
_cell.length_c   1.000
_cell.angle_alpha   90.00
_cell.angle_beta   90.00
_cell.angle_gamma   90.00
#
_symmetry.space_group_name_H-M   'P 1'
#
loop_
_entity.id
_entity.type
_entity.pdbx_description
1 polymer ?
#
loop_
_entity_poly.entity_id
_entity_poly.type
_entity_poly.pdbx_seq_one_letter_code
_entity_poly.pdbx_strand_id
1 'polypeptide(L)'
;MNSTFSLLVVFLTRLFMPRHNAQLRLLKAQIQILRARIPTQRIILSPEEKAELLRIGAECGHDIDGLMAVAKPATYKRWLAQMRGERPFKAVGRPRLTQELRDVVIRIGSENLLWGYKRIAGELKKLGLYAGANSVKRILNEAGIHPSPEKHKKKPALPWTTFVRAHMESMVACDFFTKTVLTARG
;
A
#
# COMPACT_ATOMS: atom_id res chain seq x y z
N MET A 1 -49.96 28.27 37.85
CA MET A 1 -48.52 28.63 37.82
C MET A 1 -47.76 27.75 36.82
N ASN A 2 -48.34 27.44 35.64
CA ASN A 2 -48.00 26.17 34.95
C ASN A 2 -47.73 26.28 33.43
N SER A 3 -47.93 27.43 32.78
CA SER A 3 -47.80 27.53 31.30
C SER A 3 -46.41 27.97 30.86
N THR A 4 -45.82 28.97 31.52
CA THR A 4 -44.47 29.48 31.23
C THR A 4 -43.38 28.47 31.57
N PHE A 5 -43.55 27.72 32.67
CA PHE A 5 -42.66 26.63 33.05
C PHE A 5 -42.72 25.47 32.04
N SER A 6 -43.91 25.12 31.55
CA SER A 6 -44.08 24.09 30.52
C SER A 6 -43.41 24.50 29.19
N LEU A 7 -43.57 25.77 28.78
CA LEU A 7 -42.88 26.30 27.59
C LEU A 7 -41.36 26.30 27.75
N LEU A 8 -40.85 26.64 28.94
CA LEU A 8 -39.43 26.60 29.26
C LEU A 8 -38.89 25.15 29.24
N VAL A 9 -39.64 24.19 29.77
CA VAL A 9 -39.29 22.75 29.70
C VAL A 9 -39.34 22.23 28.26
N VAL A 10 -40.34 22.60 27.46
CA VAL A 10 -40.42 22.23 26.04
C VAL A 10 -39.29 22.85 25.23
N PHE A 11 -38.89 24.08 25.55
CA PHE A 11 -37.76 24.76 24.91
C PHE A 11 -36.42 24.12 25.28
N LEU A 12 -36.20 23.86 26.57
CA LEU A 12 -34.99 23.17 27.05
C LEU A 12 -34.88 21.74 26.52
N THR A 13 -36.00 21.00 26.45
CA THR A 13 -36.02 19.68 25.84
C THR A 13 -35.74 19.75 24.33
N ARG A 14 -36.29 20.71 23.59
CA ARG A 14 -35.95 20.91 22.17
C ARG A 14 -34.47 21.24 21.93
N LEU A 15 -33.83 21.98 22.83
CA LEU A 15 -32.42 22.36 22.72
C LEU A 15 -31.47 21.22 23.08
N PHE A 16 -31.79 20.43 24.11
CA PHE A 16 -30.88 19.40 24.64
C PHE A 16 -31.15 17.98 24.12
N MET A 17 -32.39 17.62 23.80
CA MET A 17 -32.73 16.27 23.33
C MET A 17 -32.05 15.82 22.03
N PRO A 18 -31.83 16.66 20.99
CA PRO A 18 -31.23 16.15 19.75
C PRO A 18 -29.81 15.62 19.96
N ARG A 19 -29.02 16.27 20.82
CA ARG A 19 -27.65 15.81 21.15
C ARG A 19 -27.64 14.52 21.97
N HIS A 20 -28.47 14.43 23.00
CA HIS A 20 -28.54 13.22 23.84
C HIS A 20 -29.01 12.00 23.04
N ASN A 21 -29.98 12.19 22.14
CA ASN A 21 -30.43 11.12 21.25
C ASN A 21 -29.34 10.66 20.27
N ALA A 22 -28.53 11.59 19.75
CA ALA A 22 -27.39 11.25 18.89
C ALA A 22 -26.32 10.45 19.64
N GLN A 23 -25.97 10.83 20.88
CA GLN A 23 -25.04 10.09 21.72
C GLN A 23 -25.52 8.67 22.01
N LEU A 24 -26.82 8.50 22.32
CA LEU A 24 -27.42 7.18 22.51
C LEU A 24 -27.40 6.33 21.23
N ARG A 25 -27.68 6.93 20.06
CA ARG A 25 -27.55 6.24 18.77
C ARG A 25 -26.12 5.81 18.49
N LEU A 26 -25.16 6.67 18.79
CA LEU A 26 -23.73 6.39 18.61
C LEU A 26 -23.31 5.19 19.47
N LEU A 27 -23.72 5.16 20.74
CA LEU A 27 -23.45 4.05 21.64
C LEU A 27 -24.14 2.76 21.18
N LYS A 28 -25.40 2.82 20.73
CA LYS A 28 -26.11 1.65 20.18
C LYS A 28 -25.40 1.08 18.94
N ALA A 29 -24.98 1.94 18.01
CA ALA A 29 -24.23 1.53 16.82
C ALA A 29 -22.91 0.85 17.20
N GLN A 30 -22.18 1.42 18.18
CA GLN A 30 -20.97 0.81 18.71
C GLN A 30 -21.22 -0.57 19.33
N ILE A 31 -22.27 -0.72 20.15
CA ILE A 31 -22.64 -2.00 20.75
C ILE A 31 -22.97 -3.03 19.66
N GLN A 32 -23.70 -2.64 18.61
CA GLN A 32 -24.03 -3.54 17.50
C GLN A 32 -22.77 -4.04 16.77
N ILE A 33 -21.83 -3.14 16.49
CA ILE A 33 -20.54 -3.44 15.86
C ILE A 33 -19.72 -4.42 16.72
N LEU A 34 -19.70 -4.20 18.04
CA LEU A 34 -18.98 -5.05 18.99
C LEU A 34 -19.65 -6.41 19.14
N ARG A 35 -21.00 -6.45 19.23
CA ARG A 35 -21.78 -7.70 19.31
C ARG A 35 -21.57 -8.59 18.09
N ALA A 36 -21.51 -8.00 16.90
CA ALA A 36 -21.21 -8.73 15.67
C ALA A 36 -19.82 -9.40 15.67
N ARG A 37 -18.91 -9.00 16.57
CA ARG A 37 -17.51 -9.41 16.59
C ARG A 37 -17.04 -10.01 17.92
N ILE A 38 -17.96 -10.38 18.81
CA ILE A 38 -17.64 -11.06 20.08
C ILE A 38 -16.65 -12.24 19.92
N PRO A 39 -16.74 -13.11 18.89
CA PRO A 39 -15.80 -14.22 18.77
C PRO A 39 -14.43 -13.83 18.20
N THR A 40 -14.22 -12.57 17.77
CA THR A 40 -13.02 -12.13 17.04
C THR A 40 -12.08 -11.33 17.92
N GLN A 41 -10.79 -11.70 17.94
CA GLN A 41 -9.77 -11.01 18.74
C GLN A 41 -9.43 -9.58 18.25
N ARG A 42 -9.71 -9.26 16.98
CA ARG A 42 -9.40 -7.97 16.36
C ARG A 42 -10.62 -7.32 15.72
N ILE A 43 -10.93 -6.10 16.14
CA ILE A 43 -12.02 -5.29 15.59
C ILE A 43 -11.48 -4.45 14.42
N ILE A 44 -11.85 -4.82 13.19
CA ILE A 44 -11.60 -4.03 12.00
C ILE A 44 -12.95 -3.50 11.50
N LEU A 45 -13.08 -2.18 11.47
CA LEU A 45 -14.29 -1.50 11.04
C LEU A 45 -14.37 -1.42 9.51
N SER A 46 -15.51 -1.81 8.97
CA SER A 46 -15.84 -1.67 7.56
C SER A 46 -15.95 -0.18 7.18
N PRO A 47 -15.82 0.17 5.89
CA PRO A 47 -16.07 1.52 5.42
C PRO A 47 -17.49 2.01 5.75
N GLU A 48 -18.48 1.13 5.68
CA GLU A 48 -19.89 1.44 5.98
C GLU A 48 -20.09 1.77 7.47
N GLU A 49 -19.49 0.98 8.37
CA GLU A 49 -19.55 1.24 9.82
C GLU A 49 -18.89 2.57 10.18
N LYS A 50 -17.74 2.89 9.54
CA LYS A 50 -17.10 4.20 9.71
C LYS A 50 -17.99 5.34 9.22
N ALA A 51 -18.65 5.16 8.08
CA ALA A 51 -19.57 6.16 7.54
C ALA A 51 -20.76 6.39 8.48
N GLU A 52 -21.36 5.34 9.03
CA GLU A 52 -22.49 5.46 9.96
C GLU A 52 -22.08 6.13 11.28
N LEU A 53 -20.91 5.77 11.84
CA LEU A 53 -20.36 6.44 13.03
C LEU A 53 -20.05 7.93 12.76
N LEU A 54 -19.60 8.28 11.55
CA LEU A 54 -19.38 9.67 11.16
C LEU A 54 -20.70 10.42 10.98
N ARG A 55 -21.72 9.78 10.39
CA ARG A 55 -23.06 10.33 10.18
C ARG A 55 -23.75 10.66 11.51
N ILE A 56 -23.80 9.70 12.44
CA ILE A 56 -24.36 9.92 13.77
C ILE A 56 -23.50 10.93 14.55
N GLY A 57 -22.18 10.84 14.44
CA GLY A 57 -21.28 11.78 15.10
C GLY A 57 -21.43 13.22 14.63
N ALA A 58 -21.84 13.46 13.37
CA ALA A 58 -22.15 14.80 12.90
C ALA A 58 -23.31 15.43 13.68
N GLU A 59 -24.30 14.64 14.09
CA GLU A 59 -25.48 15.08 14.86
C GLU A 59 -25.12 15.52 16.29
N CYS A 60 -24.03 15.01 16.87
CA CYS A 60 -23.50 15.46 18.16
C CYS A 60 -22.35 16.49 18.04
N GLY A 61 -22.04 16.95 16.83
CA GLY A 61 -20.95 17.92 16.57
C GLY A 61 -19.55 17.31 16.62
N HIS A 62 -19.44 15.99 16.41
CA HIS A 62 -18.21 15.21 16.54
C HIS A 62 -17.55 15.26 17.93
N ASP A 63 -18.31 15.64 18.95
CA ASP A 63 -17.91 15.48 20.33
C ASP A 63 -18.02 13.99 20.70
N ILE A 64 -16.88 13.30 20.63
CA ILE A 64 -16.76 11.85 20.79
C ILE A 64 -15.82 11.47 21.95
N ASP A 65 -15.26 12.47 22.63
CA ASP A 65 -14.36 12.25 23.75
C ASP A 65 -15.17 11.65 24.91
N GLY A 66 -14.74 10.49 25.40
CA GLY A 66 -15.48 9.69 26.39
C GLY A 66 -16.66 8.86 25.84
N LEU A 67 -17.05 9.03 24.58
CA LEU A 67 -18.15 8.27 23.95
C LEU A 67 -17.67 7.17 22.98
N MET A 68 -16.50 7.36 22.37
CA MET A 68 -15.96 6.43 21.37
C MET A 68 -15.12 5.31 22.04
N ALA A 69 -15.67 4.11 22.10
CA ALA A 69 -15.02 2.91 22.63
C ALA A 69 -14.45 2.00 21.51
N VAL A 70 -15.05 2.02 20.32
CA VAL A 70 -14.69 1.11 19.22
C VAL A 70 -13.42 1.55 18.47
N ALA A 71 -13.06 2.83 18.59
CA ALA A 71 -11.84 3.38 18.02
C ALA A 71 -11.26 4.49 18.91
N LYS A 72 -9.94 4.70 18.83
CA LYS A 72 -9.31 5.84 19.52
C LYS A 72 -9.87 7.17 18.95
N PRO A 73 -10.11 8.20 19.77
CA PRO A 73 -10.59 9.50 19.29
C PRO A 73 -9.74 10.12 18.18
N ALA A 74 -8.41 9.97 18.25
CA ALA A 74 -7.48 10.40 17.21
C ALA A 74 -7.73 9.70 15.85
N THR A 75 -8.09 8.42 15.88
CA THR A 75 -8.42 7.64 14.67
C THR A 75 -9.72 8.10 14.05
N TYR A 76 -10.74 8.39 14.88
CA TYR A 76 -12.00 8.95 14.42
C TYR A 76 -11.82 10.31 13.76
N LYS A 77 -11.06 11.23 14.40
CA LYS A 77 -10.71 12.54 13.83
C LYS A 77 -9.96 12.39 12.48
N ARG A 78 -9.14 11.34 12.33
CA ARG A 78 -8.49 11.02 11.04
C ARG A 78 -9.49 10.63 9.96
N TRP A 79 -10.52 9.85 10.28
CA TRP A 79 -11.58 9.51 9.33
C TRP A 79 -12.40 10.73 8.93
N LEU A 80 -12.69 11.60 9.90
CA LEU A 80 -13.40 12.85 9.65
C LEU A 80 -12.62 13.75 8.69
N ALA A 81 -11.33 13.98 8.93
CA ALA A 81 -10.46 14.75 8.03
C ALA A 81 -10.37 14.12 6.63
N GLN A 82 -10.36 12.78 6.55
CA GLN A 82 -10.37 12.07 5.27
C GLN A 82 -11.70 12.25 4.52
N MET A 83 -12.83 12.17 5.22
CA MET A 83 -14.17 12.36 4.65
C MET A 83 -14.37 13.80 4.15
N ARG A 84 -13.82 14.79 4.88
CA ARG A 84 -13.85 16.20 4.47
C ARG A 84 -12.84 16.55 3.36
N GLY A 85 -12.00 15.60 2.95
CA GLY A 85 -10.94 15.87 1.96
C GLY A 85 -9.79 16.74 2.49
N GLU A 86 -9.75 17.05 3.79
CA GLU A 86 -8.73 17.92 4.42
C GLU A 86 -7.34 17.27 4.43
N ARG A 87 -7.26 15.95 4.23
CA ARG A 87 -6.00 15.21 4.26
C ARG A 87 -5.79 14.45 2.95
N PRO A 88 -5.03 15.01 2.00
CA PRO A 88 -4.65 14.27 0.80
C PRO A 88 -3.82 13.05 1.19
N PHE A 89 -4.00 11.96 0.45
CA PHE A 89 -3.17 10.77 0.58
C PHE A 89 -1.72 11.17 0.26
N LYS A 90 -0.89 11.34 1.29
CA LYS A 90 0.55 11.49 1.09
C LYS A 90 1.09 10.13 0.69
N ALA A 91 1.64 10.03 -0.52
CA ALA A 91 2.37 8.85 -0.95
C ALA A 91 3.53 8.61 0.05
N VAL A 92 3.39 7.59 0.88
CA VAL A 92 4.44 7.19 1.83
C VAL A 92 5.47 6.38 1.05
N GLY A 93 6.71 6.87 0.95
CA GLY A 93 7.81 6.14 0.32
C GLY A 93 8.82 7.05 -0.37
N ARG A 94 9.90 6.43 -0.88
CA ARG A 94 10.92 7.13 -1.69
C ARG A 94 10.23 7.78 -2.90
N PRO A 95 10.52 9.06 -3.21
CA PRO A 95 10.05 9.70 -4.43
C PRO A 95 10.35 8.81 -5.64
N ARG A 96 9.39 8.74 -6.58
CA ARG A 96 9.62 8.05 -7.84
C ARG A 96 10.79 8.73 -8.57
N LEU A 97 11.52 7.96 -9.38
CA LEU A 97 12.53 8.51 -10.28
C LEU A 97 11.88 9.61 -11.13
N THR A 98 12.64 10.67 -11.44
CA THR A 98 12.18 11.79 -12.28
C THR A 98 11.68 11.28 -13.62
N GLN A 99 10.71 11.99 -14.20
CA GLN A 99 10.13 11.59 -15.48
C GLN A 99 11.20 11.50 -16.57
N GLU A 100 12.13 12.45 -16.62
CA GLU A 100 13.28 12.46 -17.52
C GLU A 100 14.09 11.17 -17.47
N LEU A 101 14.42 10.68 -16.27
CA LEU A 101 15.17 9.44 -16.11
C LEU A 101 14.34 8.21 -16.52
N ARG A 102 13.03 8.24 -16.32
CA ARG A 102 12.12 7.20 -16.81
C ARG A 102 12.10 7.18 -18.34
N ASP A 103 12.07 8.34 -18.98
CA ASP A 103 12.03 8.46 -20.43
C ASP A 103 13.34 7.96 -21.06
N VAL A 104 14.49 8.27 -20.45
CA VAL A 104 15.79 7.71 -20.87
C VAL A 104 15.82 6.19 -20.74
N VAL A 105 15.31 5.64 -19.63
CA VAL A 105 15.21 4.19 -19.43
C VAL A 105 14.36 3.54 -20.52
N ILE A 106 13.19 4.13 -20.82
CA ILE A 106 12.26 3.63 -21.84
C ILE A 106 12.93 3.67 -23.21
N ARG A 107 13.55 4.79 -23.58
CA ARG A 107 14.26 4.95 -24.86
C ARG A 107 15.35 3.91 -25.06
N ILE A 108 16.24 3.73 -24.06
CA ILE A 108 17.31 2.74 -24.13
C ILE A 108 16.73 1.32 -24.27
N GLY A 109 15.66 1.03 -23.52
CA GLY A 109 14.99 -0.27 -23.55
C GLY A 109 14.28 -0.56 -24.88
N SER A 110 13.67 0.45 -25.52
CA SER A 110 13.00 0.30 -26.82
C SER A 110 13.98 0.19 -27.98
N GLU A 111 15.08 0.94 -27.93
CA GLU A 111 16.14 0.89 -28.96
C GLU A 111 16.96 -0.41 -28.88
N ASN A 112 17.05 -1.03 -27.70
CA ASN A 112 17.90 -2.19 -27.44
C ASN A 112 17.13 -3.36 -26.80
N LEU A 113 16.17 -3.94 -27.52
CA LEU A 113 15.29 -5.02 -27.01
C LEU A 113 16.03 -6.27 -26.47
N LEU A 114 17.23 -6.54 -26.98
CA LEU A 114 18.07 -7.67 -26.52
C LEU A 114 18.75 -7.40 -25.18
N TRP A 115 18.83 -6.15 -24.73
CA TRP A 115 19.48 -5.82 -23.47
C TRP A 115 18.58 -6.20 -22.29
N GLY A 116 19.19 -6.75 -21.24
CA GLY A 116 18.49 -6.98 -19.97
C GLY A 116 18.49 -5.73 -19.08
N TYR A 117 17.49 -5.62 -18.20
CA TYR A 117 17.36 -4.47 -17.27
C TYR A 117 18.60 -4.22 -16.39
N LYS A 118 19.37 -5.26 -16.04
CA LYS A 118 20.64 -5.10 -15.30
C LYS A 118 21.72 -4.40 -16.15
N ARG A 119 21.78 -4.72 -17.45
CA ARG A 119 22.72 -4.07 -18.39
C ARG A 119 22.35 -2.61 -18.56
N ILE A 120 21.06 -2.32 -18.78
CA ILE A 120 20.54 -0.95 -18.89
C ILE A 120 20.90 -0.12 -17.64
N ALA A 121 20.72 -0.68 -16.43
CA ALA A 121 21.11 -0.01 -15.19
C ALA A 121 22.63 0.29 -15.12
N GLY A 122 23.46 -0.62 -15.65
CA GLY A 122 24.91 -0.42 -15.75
C GLY A 122 25.28 0.70 -16.73
N GLU A 123 24.63 0.76 -17.90
CA GLU A 123 24.86 1.83 -18.88
C GLU A 123 24.42 3.19 -18.36
N LEU A 124 23.28 3.27 -17.68
CA LEU A 124 22.84 4.50 -17.00
C LEU A 124 23.88 4.99 -16.00
N LYS A 125 24.48 4.08 -15.23
CA LYS A 125 25.55 4.42 -14.27
C LYS A 125 26.77 5.02 -14.97
N LYS A 126 27.14 4.55 -16.18
CA LYS A 126 28.24 5.13 -16.96
C LYS A 126 27.93 6.57 -17.43
N LEU A 127 26.67 6.87 -17.68
CA LEU A 127 26.18 8.20 -18.06
C LEU A 127 25.97 9.14 -16.85
N GLY A 128 26.35 8.72 -15.62
CA GLY A 128 26.11 9.48 -14.40
C GLY A 128 24.65 9.45 -13.90
N LEU A 129 23.80 8.63 -14.51
CA LEU A 129 22.39 8.49 -14.16
C LEU A 129 22.18 7.29 -13.23
N TYR A 130 21.68 7.52 -12.02
CA TYR A 130 21.51 6.46 -11.02
C TYR A 130 20.08 5.93 -10.98
N ALA A 131 19.88 4.72 -11.52
CA ALA A 131 18.65 3.95 -11.36
C ALA A 131 18.96 2.54 -10.87
N GLY A 132 18.27 2.09 -9.81
CA GLY A 132 18.39 0.72 -9.33
C GLY A 132 17.84 -0.28 -10.36
N ALA A 133 18.46 -1.46 -10.49
CA ALA A 133 18.06 -2.46 -11.49
C ALA A 133 16.57 -2.87 -11.38
N ASN A 134 16.02 -2.95 -10.17
CA ASN A 134 14.59 -3.21 -9.96
C ASN A 134 13.70 -2.03 -10.38
N SER A 135 14.19 -0.80 -10.23
CA SER A 135 13.47 0.39 -10.71
C SER A 135 13.43 0.41 -12.24
N VAL A 136 14.55 0.10 -12.90
CA VAL A 136 14.62 -0.07 -14.37
C VAL A 136 13.68 -1.17 -14.84
N LYS A 137 13.70 -2.35 -14.20
CA LYS A 137 12.77 -3.45 -14.49
C LYS A 137 11.31 -3.00 -14.37
N ARG A 138 10.97 -2.30 -13.28
CA ARG A 138 9.60 -1.81 -13.04
C ARG A 138 9.16 -0.80 -14.11
N ILE A 139 10.02 0.16 -14.46
CA ILE A 139 9.72 1.16 -15.50
C ILE A 139 9.47 0.48 -16.85
N LEU A 140 10.33 -0.47 -17.24
CA LEU A 140 10.19 -1.17 -18.52
C LEU A 140 8.92 -2.02 -18.55
N ASN A 141 8.59 -2.73 -17.46
CA ASN A 141 7.33 -3.45 -17.34
C ASN A 141 6.10 -2.54 -17.38
N GLU A 142 6.14 -1.37 -16.71
CA GLU A 142 5.06 -0.37 -16.76
C GLU A 142 4.86 0.17 -18.18
N ALA A 143 5.94 0.25 -18.98
CA ALA A 143 5.92 0.66 -20.38
C ALA A 143 5.63 -0.48 -21.38
N GLY A 144 5.41 -1.72 -20.91
CA GLY A 144 5.22 -2.89 -21.78
C GLY A 144 6.47 -3.35 -22.54
N ILE A 145 7.65 -2.84 -22.19
CA ILE A 145 8.93 -3.24 -22.78
C ILE A 145 9.49 -4.39 -21.96
N HIS A 146 9.72 -5.52 -22.59
CA HIS A 146 10.25 -6.73 -21.93
C HIS A 146 11.71 -6.97 -22.34
N PRO A 147 12.67 -6.28 -21.68
CA PRO A 147 14.10 -6.45 -21.94
C PRO A 147 14.54 -7.88 -21.60
N SER A 148 15.00 -8.62 -22.61
CA SER A 148 15.32 -10.05 -22.60
C SER A 148 14.12 -10.97 -22.97
N PRO A 149 14.00 -11.34 -24.27
CA PRO A 149 12.95 -12.26 -24.76
C PRO A 149 12.96 -13.64 -24.10
N GLU A 150 14.10 -14.05 -23.52
CA GLU A 150 14.36 -15.47 -23.23
C GLU A 150 14.24 -15.84 -21.75
N LYS A 151 14.33 -14.88 -20.82
CA LYS A 151 14.19 -15.19 -19.38
C LYS A 151 12.75 -15.37 -18.91
N HIS A 152 11.78 -14.87 -19.67
CA HIS A 152 10.35 -15.08 -19.40
C HIS A 152 9.80 -16.36 -20.02
N LYS A 153 10.51 -16.98 -20.97
CA LYS A 153 10.16 -18.32 -21.40
C LYS A 153 10.46 -19.26 -20.23
N LYS A 154 9.40 -19.83 -19.64
CA LYS A 154 9.49 -20.90 -18.63
C LYS A 154 10.36 -22.09 -19.08
N LYS A 155 10.63 -22.21 -20.38
CA LYS A 155 11.51 -23.19 -20.98
C LYS A 155 12.62 -22.45 -21.75
N PRO A 156 13.91 -22.60 -21.38
CA PRO A 156 15.00 -22.17 -22.26
C PRO A 156 14.90 -22.91 -23.59
N ALA A 157 15.41 -22.32 -24.68
CA ALA A 157 15.42 -22.95 -26.01
C ALA A 157 16.10 -24.34 -25.99
N LEU A 158 17.04 -24.54 -25.06
CA LEU A 158 17.67 -25.82 -24.77
C LEU A 158 17.54 -26.14 -23.27
N PRO A 159 16.81 -27.19 -22.88
CA PRO A 159 16.76 -27.66 -21.49
C PRO A 159 18.17 -28.01 -20.99
N TRP A 160 18.47 -27.68 -19.73
CA TRP A 160 19.77 -27.98 -19.11
C TRP A 160 20.14 -29.47 -19.20
N THR A 161 19.15 -30.35 -19.05
CA THR A 161 19.32 -31.81 -19.20
C THR A 161 19.77 -32.20 -20.60
N THR A 162 19.25 -31.55 -21.65
CA THR A 162 19.64 -31.78 -23.04
C THR A 162 21.04 -31.25 -23.32
N PHE A 163 21.36 -30.05 -22.81
CA PHE A 163 22.70 -29.47 -22.91
C PHE A 163 23.77 -30.37 -22.27
N VAL A 164 23.55 -30.78 -21.03
CA VAL A 164 24.46 -31.66 -20.29
C VAL A 164 24.63 -32.97 -21.05
N ARG A 165 23.53 -33.64 -21.43
CA ARG A 165 23.61 -34.91 -22.17
C ARG A 165 24.42 -34.82 -23.46
N ALA A 166 24.25 -33.75 -24.24
CA ALA A 166 24.99 -33.54 -25.49
C ALA A 166 26.49 -33.29 -25.29
N HIS A 167 26.89 -32.80 -24.10
CA HIS A 167 28.28 -32.49 -23.79
C HIS A 167 28.89 -33.45 -22.77
N MET A 168 28.14 -34.46 -22.27
CA MET A 168 28.64 -35.40 -21.27
C MET A 168 29.88 -36.16 -21.77
N GLU A 169 29.90 -36.55 -23.04
CA GLU A 169 31.02 -37.28 -23.64
C GLU A 169 32.25 -36.38 -23.88
N SER A 170 32.06 -35.07 -24.01
CA SER A 170 33.15 -34.09 -24.17
C SER A 170 33.55 -33.39 -22.86
N MET A 171 32.72 -33.45 -21.82
CA MET A 171 32.95 -32.85 -20.49
C MET A 171 33.73 -33.77 -19.52
N VAL A 172 34.18 -34.95 -19.97
CA VAL A 172 34.86 -35.96 -19.14
C VAL A 172 36.14 -35.44 -18.45
N ALA A 173 36.68 -34.28 -18.86
CA ALA A 173 37.93 -33.73 -18.33
C ALA A 173 37.82 -32.32 -17.70
N CYS A 174 36.62 -31.79 -17.45
CA CYS A 174 36.49 -30.60 -16.61
C CYS A 174 36.40 -31.00 -15.13
N ASP A 175 37.49 -31.59 -14.63
CA ASP A 175 37.70 -31.69 -13.19
C ASP A 175 37.67 -30.26 -12.61
N PHE A 176 36.94 -30.09 -11.52
CA PHE A 176 36.75 -28.81 -10.85
C PHE A 176 38.07 -28.40 -10.19
N PHE A 177 38.99 -27.86 -10.99
CA PHE A 177 40.27 -27.36 -10.50
C PHE A 177 39.99 -26.24 -9.49
N THR A 178 40.04 -26.60 -8.21
CA THR A 178 39.78 -25.66 -7.12
C THR A 178 41.12 -25.07 -6.74
N LYS A 179 41.41 -23.85 -7.22
CA LYS A 179 42.55 -23.08 -6.75
C LYS A 179 42.14 -22.35 -5.49
N THR A 180 42.82 -22.61 -4.37
CA THR A 180 42.70 -21.80 -3.17
C THR A 180 43.15 -20.38 -3.47
N VAL A 181 42.23 -19.42 -3.31
CA VAL A 181 42.54 -17.99 -3.38
C VAL A 181 42.61 -17.48 -1.96
N LEU A 182 43.83 -17.15 -1.51
CA LEU A 182 44.03 -16.50 -0.22
C LEU A 182 43.48 -15.08 -0.30
N THR A 183 42.42 -14.80 0.44
CA THR A 183 41.95 -13.44 0.64
C THR A 183 42.45 -12.92 1.98
N ALA A 184 42.52 -11.60 2.17
CA ALA A 184 42.96 -10.99 3.43
C ALA A 184 42.08 -11.37 4.66
N ARG A 185 41.00 -12.13 4.46
CA ARG A 185 40.10 -12.61 5.51
C ARG A 185 39.93 -14.14 5.54
N GLY A 186 40.73 -14.89 4.77
CA GLY A 186 40.51 -16.32 4.52
C GLY A 186 39.77 -16.51 3.21
#